data_AF-A0A949J908-F1
#
_entry.id   AF-A0A949J908-F1
#
_cell.length_a   1.000
_cell.length_b   1.000
_cell.length_c   1.000
_cell.angle_alpha   90.00
_cell.angle_beta   90.00
_cell.angle_gamma   90.00
#
_symmetry.space_group_name_H-M   'P 1'
#
loop_
_entity.id
_entity.type
_entity.pdbx_description
1 polymer ?
#
loop_
_entity_poly.entity_id
_entity_poly.type
_entity_poly.pdbx_seq_one_letter_code
_entity_poly.pdbx_strand_id
1 'polypeptide(L)'
;MKCEERLRAQMPQNKLASAGMMCTYCDLGPCVINPFDDEPRVGACGIDAQNMNMVNLTQNVVKGLHDYSLAGNISLSLDTMNGPSHTTGITIPSLLEASRPLLKASEERVSMWHVDERNPREIDCGVGVFNQDSVNIVLTTYEPEMIKISKSQKMRKLAKDNGAQKINLVGALCGGTEAAYNFGIPLLGGTVQMEEAHENIDYIFDGGDYARACEQAVENFSSRDKALFKHVTPERFTVGYPIDKVAINAAVEKGIIQGVVTLISCPSGKSTWDTSELVQVLSENDFLVINLSCDLKDGEPGTKSSSLLTDYGIPVVLNGGCCEPGKILGLNKLTVLMPSWRDPRLLTSAFAIASEGIPVILGTMPFITPQVRNQLAEAGITIEADSSQIVDLLR
;
A
#
# COMPACT_ATOMS: atom_id res chain seq x y z
N MET A 1 -1.67 -23.70 0.85
CA MET A 1 -1.09 -22.99 2.01
C MET A 1 -1.25 -21.50 1.80
N LYS A 2 -2.04 -20.82 2.64
CA LYS A 2 -2.28 -19.36 2.60
C LYS A 2 -1.03 -18.57 3.01
N CYS A 3 -0.97 -17.27 2.69
CA CYS A 3 0.17 -16.39 2.97
C CYS A 3 0.57 -16.40 4.45
N GLU A 4 -0.40 -16.32 5.35
CA GLU A 4 -0.16 -16.36 6.80
C GLU A 4 0.46 -17.68 7.27
N GLU A 5 0.04 -18.80 6.68
CA GLU A 5 0.62 -20.12 6.98
C GLU A 5 2.06 -20.20 6.48
N ARG A 6 2.32 -19.67 5.27
CA ARG A 6 3.69 -19.56 4.72
C ARG A 6 4.56 -18.65 5.59
N LEU A 7 4.03 -17.53 6.07
CA LEU A 7 4.74 -16.61 6.96
C LEU A 7 5.04 -17.27 8.30
N ARG A 8 4.06 -17.98 8.91
CA ARG A 8 4.25 -18.72 10.15
C ARG A 8 5.33 -19.79 10.02
N ALA A 9 5.37 -20.50 8.89
CA ALA A 9 6.40 -21.49 8.59
C ALA A 9 7.82 -20.87 8.46
N GLN A 10 7.92 -19.57 8.19
CA GLN A 10 9.19 -18.83 8.15
C GLN A 10 9.60 -18.29 9.53
N MET A 11 8.80 -18.45 10.58
CA MET A 11 9.09 -17.91 11.91
C MET A 11 9.84 -18.91 12.81
N PRO A 12 10.82 -18.46 13.62
CA PRO A 12 11.39 -17.12 13.61
C PRO A 12 12.27 -16.91 12.37
N GLN A 13 12.12 -15.75 11.72
CA GLN A 13 12.96 -15.40 10.57
C GLN A 13 14.42 -15.15 11.00
N ASN A 14 15.36 -15.33 10.06
CA ASN A 14 16.78 -15.17 10.32
C ASN A 14 17.09 -13.76 10.85
N LYS A 15 17.73 -13.67 12.02
CA LYS A 15 17.99 -12.39 12.71
C LYS A 15 18.98 -11.49 11.97
N LEU A 16 20.00 -12.07 11.32
CA LEU A 16 21.01 -11.32 10.58
C LEU A 16 20.42 -10.75 9.28
N ALA A 17 19.62 -11.54 8.57
CA ALA A 17 18.83 -11.06 7.43
C ALA A 17 17.84 -9.96 7.86
N SER A 18 17.16 -10.15 8.99
CA SER A 18 16.20 -9.17 9.53
C SER A 18 16.87 -7.86 9.96
N ALA A 19 18.15 -7.88 10.32
CA ALA A 19 18.94 -6.69 10.61
C ALA A 19 19.60 -6.08 9.36
N GLY A 20 19.41 -6.68 8.18
CA GLY A 20 20.05 -6.25 6.93
C GLY A 20 21.56 -6.38 6.94
N MET A 21 22.08 -7.44 7.57
CA MET A 21 23.53 -7.71 7.76
C MET A 21 24.06 -8.82 6.83
N MET A 22 23.38 -9.01 5.70
CA MET A 22 23.75 -9.97 4.66
C MET A 22 23.82 -9.24 3.32
N CYS A 23 24.81 -9.57 2.49
CA CYS A 23 25.02 -8.97 1.17
C CYS A 23 25.28 -10.06 0.13
N THR A 24 24.57 -9.98 -1.01
CA THR A 24 24.63 -10.96 -2.11
C THR A 24 24.75 -10.29 -3.48
N TYR A 25 25.33 -9.08 -3.54
CA TYR A 25 25.33 -8.26 -4.77
C TYR A 25 26.49 -8.51 -5.73
N CYS A 26 27.50 -9.27 -5.34
CA CYS A 26 28.62 -9.64 -6.20
C CYS A 26 29.11 -11.07 -5.90
N ASP A 27 30.00 -11.57 -6.76
CA ASP A 27 30.56 -12.93 -6.74
C ASP A 27 31.64 -13.15 -5.65
N LEU A 28 32.05 -12.09 -4.94
CA LEU A 28 32.87 -12.22 -3.72
C LEU A 28 32.06 -12.73 -2.52
N GLY A 29 30.73 -12.61 -2.57
CA GLY A 29 29.81 -13.04 -1.52
C GLY A 29 29.36 -14.51 -1.64
N PRO A 30 28.35 -14.92 -0.85
CA PRO A 30 27.56 -14.11 0.09
C PRO A 30 28.39 -13.67 1.31
N CYS A 31 28.28 -12.39 1.68
CA CYS A 31 28.92 -11.85 2.88
C CYS A 31 27.88 -11.73 4.00
N VAL A 32 28.27 -12.07 5.23
CA VAL A 32 27.45 -11.91 6.43
C VAL A 32 28.32 -11.29 7.52
N ILE A 33 27.86 -10.20 8.11
CA ILE A 33 28.54 -9.57 9.25
C ILE A 33 27.70 -9.83 10.49
N ASN A 34 28.18 -10.70 11.36
CA ASN A 34 27.53 -10.96 12.65
C ASN A 34 28.19 -10.10 13.73
N PRO A 35 27.47 -9.16 14.37
CA PRO A 35 28.07 -8.29 15.38
C PRO A 35 28.54 -9.05 16.63
N PHE A 36 28.05 -10.27 16.84
CA PHE A 36 28.40 -11.12 17.98
C PHE A 36 29.64 -11.99 17.77
N ASP A 37 30.14 -12.11 16.54
CA ASP A 37 31.33 -12.89 16.23
C ASP A 37 32.58 -12.00 16.26
N ASP A 38 33.76 -12.59 16.45
CA ASP A 38 35.04 -11.86 16.42
C ASP A 38 35.44 -11.42 15.01
N GLU A 39 35.17 -12.27 14.00
CA GLU A 39 35.38 -12.07 12.57
C GLU A 39 34.31 -12.86 11.78
N PRO A 40 33.96 -12.45 10.55
CA PRO A 40 34.44 -11.29 9.81
C PRO A 40 33.78 -9.98 10.25
N ARG A 41 34.56 -8.90 10.40
CA ARG A 41 34.05 -7.55 10.72
C ARG A 41 33.61 -6.73 9.50
N VAL A 42 34.04 -7.13 8.31
CA VAL A 42 33.72 -6.50 7.02
C VAL A 42 33.38 -7.57 5.99
N GLY A 43 32.67 -7.21 4.93
CA GLY A 43 32.51 -8.06 3.75
C GLY A 43 33.83 -8.26 3.01
N ALA A 44 33.87 -9.21 2.07
CA ALA A 44 35.07 -9.52 1.29
C ALA A 44 35.64 -8.31 0.51
N CYS A 45 34.79 -7.34 0.16
CA CYS A 45 35.18 -6.08 -0.48
C CYS A 45 35.56 -4.97 0.50
N GLY A 46 35.60 -5.23 1.81
CA GLY A 46 35.91 -4.23 2.84
C GLY A 46 34.72 -3.40 3.33
N ILE A 47 33.49 -3.72 2.93
CA ILE A 47 32.29 -3.00 3.39
C ILE A 47 31.97 -3.34 4.84
N ASP A 48 31.75 -2.33 5.68
CA ASP A 48 31.34 -2.55 7.07
C ASP A 48 29.83 -2.81 7.21
N ALA A 49 29.41 -3.15 8.42
CA ALA A 49 28.01 -3.41 8.78
C ALA A 49 27.06 -2.27 8.41
N GLN A 50 27.47 -1.02 8.62
CA GLN A 50 26.59 0.13 8.41
C GLN A 50 26.41 0.45 6.94
N ASN A 51 27.50 0.49 6.19
CA ASN A 51 27.47 0.69 4.75
C ASN A 51 26.72 -0.47 4.07
N MET A 52 26.91 -1.71 4.54
CA MET A 52 26.12 -2.85 4.06
C MET A 52 24.62 -2.66 4.30
N ASN A 53 24.25 -2.20 5.49
CA ASN A 53 22.85 -1.92 5.82
C ASN A 53 22.28 -0.79 4.95
N MET A 54 23.08 0.24 4.65
CA MET A 54 22.71 1.31 3.71
C MET A 54 22.51 0.81 2.30
N VAL A 55 23.40 -0.03 1.77
CA VAL A 55 23.19 -0.63 0.45
C VAL A 55 21.88 -1.43 0.40
N ASN A 56 21.64 -2.26 1.40
CA ASN A 56 20.43 -3.08 1.48
C ASN A 56 19.15 -2.22 1.53
N LEU A 57 19.19 -1.11 2.29
CA LEU A 57 18.09 -0.15 2.34
C LEU A 57 17.91 0.57 0.99
N THR A 58 19.00 1.02 0.37
CA THR A 58 18.97 1.66 -0.95
C THR A 58 18.38 0.75 -2.02
N GLN A 59 18.67 -0.55 -1.98
CA GLN A 59 18.13 -1.51 -2.95
C GLN A 59 16.61 -1.61 -2.85
N ASN A 60 16.04 -1.52 -1.63
CA ASN A 60 14.60 -1.39 -1.45
C ASN A 60 14.08 -0.07 -2.06
N VAL A 61 14.77 1.05 -1.80
CA VAL A 61 14.43 2.36 -2.35
C VAL A 61 14.43 2.35 -3.89
N VAL A 62 15.49 1.84 -4.52
CA VAL A 62 15.65 1.70 -5.97
C VAL A 62 14.53 0.85 -6.57
N LYS A 63 14.21 -0.29 -5.95
CA LYS A 63 13.08 -1.11 -6.41
C LYS A 63 11.78 -0.32 -6.38
N GLY A 64 11.50 0.40 -5.30
CA GLY A 64 10.28 1.21 -5.23
C GLY A 64 10.26 2.40 -6.20
N LEU A 65 11.41 3.00 -6.50
CA LEU A 65 11.54 4.03 -7.54
C LEU A 65 11.28 3.48 -8.95
N HIS A 66 11.62 2.22 -9.20
CA HIS A 66 11.37 1.56 -10.48
C HIS A 66 9.87 1.46 -10.80
N ASP A 67 9.02 1.31 -9.78
CA ASP A 67 7.56 1.31 -9.96
C ASP A 67 7.02 2.66 -10.46
N TYR A 68 7.83 3.73 -10.41
CA TYR A 68 7.54 5.05 -10.95
C TYR A 68 8.45 5.45 -12.11
N SER A 69 9.29 4.54 -12.62
CA SER A 69 10.30 4.82 -13.65
C SER A 69 11.34 5.88 -13.25
N LEU A 70 11.70 5.93 -11.96
CA LEU A 70 12.60 6.94 -11.36
C LEU A 70 13.94 6.37 -10.87
N ALA A 71 14.30 5.14 -11.25
CA ALA A 71 15.45 4.43 -10.68
C ALA A 71 16.82 5.12 -10.92
N GLY A 72 16.92 6.06 -11.87
CA GLY A 72 18.15 6.79 -12.17
C GLY A 72 18.58 7.84 -11.12
N ASN A 73 17.78 8.08 -10.08
CA ASN A 73 18.01 9.15 -9.11
C ASN A 73 18.98 8.77 -7.98
N ILE A 74 19.40 7.51 -7.90
CA ILE A 74 20.41 7.05 -6.94
C ILE A 74 21.28 5.97 -7.58
N SER A 75 22.59 6.09 -7.41
CA SER A 75 23.57 5.15 -7.96
C SER A 75 24.19 4.32 -6.85
N LEU A 76 24.36 3.03 -7.12
CA LEU A 76 25.09 2.07 -6.30
C LEU A 76 26.40 1.66 -6.98
N SER A 77 27.06 2.60 -7.69
CA SER A 77 28.25 2.28 -8.50
C SER A 77 29.38 1.70 -7.67
N LEU A 78 29.97 0.64 -8.20
CA LEU A 78 31.18 -0.03 -7.73
C LEU A 78 32.42 0.87 -7.81
N ASP A 79 32.37 1.99 -8.55
CA ASP A 79 33.48 2.95 -8.64
C ASP A 79 33.78 3.64 -7.30
N THR A 80 32.88 3.51 -6.31
CA THR A 80 33.07 4.01 -4.94
C THR A 80 33.75 3.01 -3.99
N MET A 81 34.04 1.78 -4.46
CA MET A 81 34.72 0.74 -3.69
C MET A 81 36.23 0.99 -3.58
N ASN A 82 36.64 1.87 -2.66
CA ASN A 82 38.05 2.22 -2.45
C ASN A 82 38.80 1.22 -1.54
N GLY A 83 38.87 -0.05 -1.94
CA GLY A 83 39.68 -1.07 -1.26
C GLY A 83 39.17 -1.41 0.16
N PRO A 84 40.04 -1.49 1.20
CA PRO A 84 39.68 -2.03 2.52
C PRO A 84 38.64 -1.19 3.28
N SER A 85 38.29 -0.01 2.78
CA SER A 85 37.28 0.90 3.34
C SER A 85 36.19 1.17 2.31
N HIS A 86 35.50 0.12 1.86
CA HIS A 86 34.37 0.27 0.93
C HIS A 86 33.22 0.97 1.64
N THR A 87 32.94 2.19 1.19
CA THR A 87 31.74 2.95 1.53
C THR A 87 30.98 3.28 0.26
N THR A 88 29.67 3.42 0.38
CA THR A 88 28.83 3.88 -0.73
C THR A 88 28.64 5.40 -0.73
N GLY A 89 29.04 6.09 0.33
CA GLY A 89 28.70 7.50 0.55
C GLY A 89 27.19 7.76 0.70
N ILE A 90 26.38 6.70 0.80
CA ILE A 90 24.93 6.81 0.92
C ILE A 90 24.57 7.13 2.36
N THR A 91 23.68 8.10 2.51
CA THR A 91 23.15 8.58 3.78
C THR A 91 21.62 8.62 3.74
N ILE A 92 20.95 8.67 4.88
CA ILE A 92 19.49 8.85 4.92
C ILE A 92 19.03 10.10 4.14
N PRO A 93 19.67 11.29 4.28
CA PRO A 93 19.37 12.45 3.43
C PRO A 93 19.45 12.15 1.93
N SER A 94 20.44 11.39 1.47
CA SER A 94 20.53 11.02 0.05
C SER A 94 19.37 10.10 -0.41
N LEU A 95 18.86 9.24 0.48
CA LEU A 95 17.70 8.40 0.21
C LEU A 95 16.40 9.24 0.13
N LEU A 96 16.25 10.23 1.00
CA LEU A 96 15.14 11.19 0.96
C LEU A 96 15.14 11.96 -0.37
N GLU A 97 16.27 12.58 -0.73
CA GLU A 97 16.39 13.36 -1.97
C GLU A 97 16.14 12.50 -3.22
N ALA A 98 16.69 11.28 -3.26
CA ALA A 98 16.43 10.36 -4.36
C ALA A 98 14.96 9.93 -4.47
N SER A 99 14.27 9.84 -3.34
CA SER A 99 12.86 9.42 -3.26
C SER A 99 11.88 10.55 -3.55
N ARG A 100 12.27 11.81 -3.31
CA ARG A 100 11.42 13.00 -3.45
C ARG A 100 10.63 13.08 -4.77
N PRO A 101 11.22 12.81 -5.96
CA PRO A 101 10.48 12.89 -7.23
C PRO A 101 9.30 11.92 -7.34
N LEU A 102 9.27 10.86 -6.51
CA LEU A 102 8.15 9.92 -6.43
C LEU A 102 6.84 10.65 -6.11
N LEU A 103 6.86 11.67 -5.25
CA LEU A 103 5.67 12.42 -4.87
C LEU A 103 4.97 13.05 -6.07
N LYS A 104 5.75 13.71 -6.93
CA LYS A 104 5.25 14.32 -8.17
C LYS A 104 4.78 13.27 -9.18
N ALA A 105 5.57 12.21 -9.38
CA ALA A 105 5.18 11.12 -10.29
C ALA A 105 3.89 10.40 -9.83
N SER A 106 3.71 10.30 -8.51
CA SER A 106 2.49 9.79 -7.88
C SER A 106 1.29 10.72 -8.12
N GLU A 107 1.46 12.04 -7.97
CA GLU A 107 0.41 13.02 -8.28
C GLU A 107 0.02 13.00 -9.76
N GLU A 108 1.00 12.93 -10.67
CA GLU A 108 0.79 12.79 -12.12
C GLU A 108 0.07 11.47 -12.47
N ARG A 109 0.39 10.37 -11.78
CA ARG A 109 -0.34 9.11 -11.95
C ARG A 109 -1.80 9.25 -11.56
N VAL A 110 -2.07 9.88 -10.43
CA VAL A 110 -3.41 10.06 -9.89
C VAL A 110 -4.27 10.93 -10.82
N SER A 111 -3.71 11.98 -11.42
CA SER A 111 -4.45 12.84 -12.34
C SER A 111 -4.93 12.10 -13.60
N MET A 112 -4.23 11.04 -14.02
CA MET A 112 -4.65 10.18 -15.13
C MET A 112 -5.85 9.28 -14.80
N TRP A 113 -6.23 9.15 -13.53
CA TRP A 113 -7.33 8.26 -13.09
C TRP A 113 -8.70 8.93 -13.03
N HIS A 114 -8.91 10.04 -13.76
CA HIS A 114 -10.20 10.73 -13.81
C HIS A 114 -10.75 11.12 -12.43
N VAL A 115 -9.86 11.46 -11.48
CA VAL A 115 -10.25 11.77 -10.08
C VAL A 115 -11.19 12.97 -9.99
N ASP A 116 -11.18 13.88 -10.95
CA ASP A 116 -12.10 15.02 -11.00
C ASP A 116 -13.56 14.60 -11.28
N GLU A 117 -13.79 13.39 -11.79
CA GLU A 117 -15.12 12.82 -12.03
C GLU A 117 -15.61 11.99 -10.83
N ARG A 118 -14.78 11.88 -9.80
CA ARG A 118 -15.02 11.07 -8.62
C ARG A 118 -16.05 11.74 -7.71
N ASN A 119 -17.11 11.01 -7.41
CA ASN A 119 -18.22 11.46 -6.58
C ASN A 119 -18.56 10.40 -5.53
N PRO A 120 -19.01 10.79 -4.33
CA PRO A 120 -19.43 9.87 -3.28
C PRO A 120 -20.43 8.83 -3.80
N ARG A 121 -20.17 7.55 -3.50
CA ARG A 121 -21.01 6.42 -3.91
C ARG A 121 -20.82 5.21 -2.99
N GLU A 122 -21.84 4.38 -2.95
CA GLU A 122 -21.80 3.10 -2.26
C GLU A 122 -21.15 2.03 -3.12
N ILE A 123 -20.25 1.24 -2.54
CA ILE A 123 -19.75 -0.01 -3.13
C ILE A 123 -19.80 -1.14 -2.11
N ASP A 124 -20.02 -2.36 -2.61
CA ASP A 124 -19.86 -3.58 -1.83
C ASP A 124 -18.36 -3.96 -1.78
N CYS A 125 -17.87 -4.39 -0.61
CA CYS A 125 -16.47 -4.73 -0.37
C CYS A 125 -16.30 -6.09 0.34
N GLY A 126 -15.17 -6.76 0.08
CA GLY A 126 -14.75 -8.01 0.73
C GLY A 126 -15.02 -9.27 -0.11
N VAL A 127 -14.77 -10.46 0.44
CA VAL A 127 -14.91 -11.73 -0.30
C VAL A 127 -16.34 -12.04 -0.75
N GLY A 128 -17.34 -11.40 -0.14
CA GLY A 128 -18.76 -11.54 -0.47
C GLY A 128 -19.18 -10.90 -1.80
N VAL A 129 -18.29 -10.16 -2.47
CA VAL A 129 -18.58 -9.51 -3.77
C VAL A 129 -18.68 -10.49 -4.95
N PHE A 130 -18.28 -11.74 -4.76
CA PHE A 130 -18.35 -12.76 -5.79
C PHE A 130 -19.74 -13.37 -5.91
N ASN A 131 -20.06 -13.88 -7.10
CA ASN A 131 -21.32 -14.54 -7.38
C ASN A 131 -21.08 -15.90 -8.06
N GLN A 132 -21.66 -16.96 -7.48
CA GLN A 132 -21.48 -18.35 -7.91
C GLN A 132 -21.94 -18.59 -9.37
N ASP A 133 -22.98 -17.88 -9.80
CA ASP A 133 -23.58 -18.02 -11.13
C ASP A 133 -23.11 -16.96 -12.12
N SER A 134 -22.11 -16.16 -11.77
CA SER A 134 -21.50 -15.17 -12.67
C SER A 134 -20.05 -15.54 -12.97
N VAL A 135 -19.56 -15.10 -14.13
CA VAL A 135 -18.13 -15.13 -14.45
C VAL A 135 -17.45 -14.00 -13.67
N ASN A 136 -16.59 -14.32 -12.72
CA ASN A 136 -15.94 -13.38 -11.82
C ASN A 136 -14.54 -13.03 -12.33
N ILE A 137 -14.39 -11.79 -12.79
CA ILE A 137 -13.11 -11.27 -13.25
C ILE A 137 -12.62 -10.26 -12.22
N VAL A 138 -11.40 -10.46 -11.72
CA VAL A 138 -10.74 -9.52 -10.80
C VAL A 138 -9.86 -8.57 -11.61
N LEU A 139 -10.12 -7.27 -11.50
CA LEU A 139 -9.36 -6.19 -12.12
C LEU A 139 -8.35 -5.64 -11.10
N THR A 140 -7.05 -5.81 -11.36
CA THR A 140 -5.98 -5.31 -10.46
C THR A 140 -5.37 -3.98 -10.90
N THR A 141 -5.62 -3.57 -12.14
CA THR A 141 -5.14 -2.32 -12.75
C THR A 141 -6.28 -1.31 -12.95
N TYR A 142 -5.94 -0.04 -13.15
CA TYR A 142 -6.95 0.97 -13.49
C TYR A 142 -7.21 0.97 -14.99
N GLU A 143 -8.23 0.22 -15.43
CA GLU A 143 -8.51 0.00 -16.86
C GLU A 143 -10.00 0.23 -17.19
N PRO A 144 -10.39 1.49 -17.48
CA PRO A 144 -11.77 1.84 -17.83
C PRO A 144 -12.33 1.05 -19.02
N GLU A 145 -11.49 0.70 -19.99
CA GLU A 145 -11.90 -0.07 -21.17
C GLU A 145 -12.32 -1.50 -20.81
N MET A 146 -11.65 -2.15 -19.85
CA MET A 146 -12.06 -3.47 -19.38
C MET A 146 -13.46 -3.44 -18.76
N ILE A 147 -13.80 -2.36 -18.04
CA ILE A 147 -15.14 -2.15 -17.48
C ILE A 147 -16.18 -2.00 -18.59
N LYS A 148 -15.87 -1.29 -19.68
CA LYS A 148 -16.77 -1.16 -20.84
C LYS A 148 -16.95 -2.49 -21.58
N ILE A 149 -15.86 -3.19 -21.86
CA ILE A 149 -15.84 -4.43 -22.64
C ILE A 149 -16.56 -5.56 -21.92
N SER A 150 -16.33 -5.73 -20.62
CA SER A 150 -17.02 -6.74 -19.79
C SER A 150 -18.54 -6.54 -19.75
N LYS A 151 -19.02 -5.28 -19.93
CA LYS A 151 -20.45 -4.93 -20.00
C LYS A 151 -21.02 -4.96 -21.43
N SER A 152 -20.19 -5.19 -22.44
CA SER A 152 -20.62 -5.19 -23.85
C SER A 152 -21.64 -6.29 -24.15
N GLN A 153 -22.51 -6.07 -25.14
CA GLN A 153 -23.51 -7.06 -25.55
C GLN A 153 -22.87 -8.39 -25.98
N LYS A 154 -21.71 -8.33 -26.67
CA LYS A 154 -20.94 -9.51 -27.09
C LYS A 154 -20.53 -10.35 -25.88
N MET A 155 -19.90 -9.74 -24.88
CA MET A 155 -19.41 -10.45 -23.70
C MET A 155 -20.54 -10.93 -22.79
N ARG A 156 -21.62 -10.15 -22.65
CA ARG A 156 -22.84 -10.59 -21.93
C ARG A 156 -23.49 -11.79 -22.60
N LYS A 157 -23.52 -11.85 -23.93
CA LYS A 157 -24.04 -13.00 -24.66
C LYS A 157 -23.13 -14.22 -24.45
N LEU A 158 -21.82 -14.04 -24.58
CA LEU A 158 -20.83 -15.11 -24.36
C LEU A 158 -20.98 -15.75 -22.98
N ALA A 159 -21.06 -14.95 -21.92
CA ALA A 159 -21.26 -15.47 -20.55
C ALA A 159 -22.58 -16.26 -20.41
N LYS A 160 -23.67 -15.75 -20.98
CA LYS A 160 -24.98 -16.42 -20.94
C LYS A 160 -25.02 -17.72 -21.74
N ASP A 161 -24.42 -17.73 -22.92
CA ASP A 161 -24.34 -18.94 -23.77
C ASP A 161 -23.55 -20.07 -23.06
N ASN A 162 -22.70 -19.72 -22.09
CA ASN A 162 -21.93 -20.66 -21.27
C ASN A 162 -22.50 -20.82 -19.83
N GLY A 163 -23.78 -20.50 -19.63
CA GLY A 163 -24.51 -20.79 -18.40
C GLY A 163 -24.26 -19.84 -17.22
N ALA A 164 -23.59 -18.70 -17.44
CA ALA A 164 -23.46 -17.65 -16.43
C ALA A 164 -24.57 -16.59 -16.56
N GLN A 165 -25.00 -16.00 -15.46
CA GLN A 165 -25.99 -14.91 -15.44
C GLN A 165 -25.44 -13.62 -16.07
N LYS A 166 -24.19 -13.30 -15.75
CA LYS A 166 -23.46 -12.10 -16.17
C LYS A 166 -21.95 -12.28 -15.98
N ILE A 167 -21.20 -11.29 -16.46
CA ILE A 167 -19.83 -11.04 -16.00
C ILE A 167 -19.91 -10.13 -14.77
N ASN A 168 -19.24 -10.53 -13.70
CA ASN A 168 -19.04 -9.79 -12.46
C ASN A 168 -17.58 -9.31 -12.42
N LEU A 169 -17.38 -8.02 -12.73
CA LEU A 169 -16.06 -7.40 -12.66
C LEU A 169 -15.86 -6.81 -11.27
N VAL A 170 -14.80 -7.23 -10.59
CA VAL A 170 -14.50 -6.88 -9.19
C VAL A 170 -13.12 -6.23 -9.14
N GLY A 171 -12.96 -5.08 -8.49
CA GLY A 171 -11.65 -4.47 -8.28
C GLY A 171 -10.86 -5.21 -7.20
N ALA A 172 -9.54 -5.24 -7.30
CA ALA A 172 -8.64 -5.63 -6.20
C ALA A 172 -7.34 -4.84 -6.27
N LEU A 173 -6.60 -4.81 -5.17
CA LEU A 173 -5.31 -4.09 -5.08
C LEU A 173 -5.46 -2.61 -5.44
N CYS A 174 -4.33 -1.96 -5.72
CA CYS A 174 -4.24 -0.54 -5.99
C CYS A 174 -5.10 -0.05 -7.17
N GLY A 175 -4.89 -0.62 -8.38
CA GLY A 175 -5.59 -0.16 -9.58
C GLY A 175 -7.08 -0.51 -9.57
N GLY A 176 -7.42 -1.69 -9.05
CA GLY A 176 -8.81 -2.10 -8.87
C GLY A 176 -9.57 -1.27 -7.83
N THR A 177 -8.90 -0.82 -6.76
CA THR A 177 -9.50 0.11 -5.78
C THR A 177 -9.86 1.44 -6.44
N GLU A 178 -8.97 1.99 -7.27
CA GLU A 178 -9.27 3.22 -8.02
C GLU A 178 -10.39 3.01 -9.02
N ALA A 179 -10.41 1.87 -9.70
CA ALA A 179 -11.49 1.53 -10.62
C ALA A 179 -12.84 1.41 -9.87
N ALA A 180 -12.87 0.78 -8.70
CA ALA A 180 -14.04 0.70 -7.83
C ALA A 180 -14.56 2.09 -7.45
N TYR A 181 -13.66 2.99 -7.07
CA TYR A 181 -14.02 4.32 -6.63
C TYR A 181 -14.56 5.20 -7.76
N ASN A 182 -13.97 5.11 -8.95
CA ASN A 182 -14.36 5.93 -10.10
C ASN A 182 -15.58 5.36 -10.85
N PHE A 183 -15.75 4.04 -10.89
CA PHE A 183 -16.78 3.38 -11.70
C PHE A 183 -17.84 2.60 -10.91
N GLY A 184 -17.75 2.57 -9.58
CA GLY A 184 -18.73 1.89 -8.72
C GLY A 184 -18.79 0.37 -8.95
N ILE A 185 -17.66 -0.25 -9.31
CA ILE A 185 -17.55 -1.71 -9.31
C ILE A 185 -17.28 -2.20 -7.88
N PRO A 186 -17.72 -3.42 -7.50
CA PRO A 186 -17.40 -4.00 -6.20
C PRO A 186 -15.89 -4.12 -5.98
N LEU A 187 -15.45 -4.09 -4.72
CA LEU A 187 -14.04 -4.20 -4.34
C LEU A 187 -13.79 -5.48 -3.52
N LEU A 188 -12.87 -6.33 -3.95
CA LEU A 188 -12.47 -7.50 -3.17
C LEU A 188 -11.59 -7.11 -1.96
N GLY A 189 -10.75 -6.09 -2.14
CA GLY A 189 -9.74 -5.66 -1.18
C GLY A 189 -8.31 -6.01 -1.63
N GLY A 190 -7.49 -6.45 -0.67
CA GLY A 190 -6.06 -6.66 -0.86
C GLY A 190 -5.66 -8.10 -1.23
N THR A 191 -4.34 -8.35 -1.13
CA THR A 191 -3.75 -9.66 -1.44
C THR A 191 -4.27 -10.81 -0.56
N VAL A 192 -4.65 -10.52 0.69
CA VAL A 192 -5.20 -11.53 1.61
C VAL A 192 -6.55 -12.03 1.09
N GLN A 193 -7.45 -11.12 0.72
CA GLN A 193 -8.76 -11.46 0.18
C GLN A 193 -8.66 -12.15 -1.19
N MET A 194 -7.68 -11.75 -2.03
CA MET A 194 -7.40 -12.46 -3.28
C MET A 194 -7.03 -13.93 -3.05
N GLU A 195 -6.16 -14.22 -2.07
CA GLU A 195 -5.82 -15.60 -1.74
C GLU A 195 -6.99 -16.34 -1.08
N GLU A 196 -7.77 -15.67 -0.24
CA GLU A 196 -8.92 -16.27 0.44
C GLU A 196 -9.99 -16.73 -0.55
N ALA A 197 -10.25 -15.93 -1.58
CA ALA A 197 -11.31 -16.15 -2.53
C ALA A 197 -10.85 -16.69 -3.89
N HIS A 198 -9.60 -17.19 -4.00
CA HIS A 198 -9.02 -17.62 -5.28
C HIS A 198 -9.86 -18.65 -6.06
N GLU A 199 -10.55 -19.56 -5.36
CA GLU A 199 -11.46 -20.56 -5.98
C GLU A 199 -12.67 -19.92 -6.68
N ASN A 200 -13.02 -18.69 -6.29
CA ASN A 200 -14.13 -17.95 -6.88
C ASN A 200 -13.69 -17.04 -8.04
N ILE A 201 -12.39 -16.91 -8.31
CA ILE A 201 -11.85 -16.02 -9.34
C ILE A 201 -11.69 -16.80 -10.65
N ASP A 202 -12.46 -16.42 -11.67
CA ASP A 202 -12.37 -17.06 -12.98
C ASP A 202 -11.23 -16.48 -13.82
N TYR A 203 -10.84 -15.21 -13.59
CA TYR A 203 -9.69 -14.59 -14.24
C TYR A 203 -9.18 -13.37 -13.45
N ILE A 204 -7.85 -13.16 -13.41
CA ILE A 204 -7.22 -11.94 -12.89
C ILE A 204 -6.73 -11.14 -14.08
N PHE A 205 -7.27 -9.93 -14.28
CA PHE A 205 -6.86 -9.01 -15.31
C PHE A 205 -5.86 -7.99 -14.75
N ASP A 206 -4.62 -8.09 -15.23
CA ASP A 206 -3.49 -7.23 -14.92
C ASP A 206 -2.94 -6.47 -16.14
N GLY A 207 -3.62 -6.57 -17.29
CA GLY A 207 -3.29 -5.89 -18.54
C GLY A 207 -3.46 -6.79 -19.77
N GLY A 208 -3.33 -6.21 -20.96
CA GLY A 208 -3.37 -6.94 -22.23
C GLY A 208 -4.73 -6.95 -22.92
N ASP A 209 -5.07 -8.03 -23.62
CA ASP A 209 -6.27 -8.11 -24.46
C ASP A 209 -7.55 -8.36 -23.61
N TYR A 210 -8.41 -7.35 -23.58
CA TYR A 210 -9.65 -7.35 -22.81
C TYR A 210 -10.66 -8.42 -23.26
N ALA A 211 -10.79 -8.67 -24.56
CA ALA A 211 -11.75 -9.64 -25.08
C ALA A 211 -11.28 -11.05 -24.77
N ARG A 212 -9.99 -11.33 -24.98
CA ARG A 212 -9.40 -12.62 -24.65
C ARG A 212 -9.48 -12.91 -23.16
N ALA A 213 -9.28 -11.91 -22.31
CA ALA A 213 -9.46 -12.06 -20.86
C ALA A 213 -10.89 -12.48 -20.49
N CYS A 214 -11.90 -11.85 -21.11
CA CYS A 214 -13.29 -12.24 -20.89
C CYS A 214 -13.58 -13.67 -21.41
N GLU A 215 -13.03 -14.04 -22.56
CA GLU A 215 -13.18 -15.38 -23.13
C GLU A 215 -12.57 -16.45 -22.21
N GLN A 216 -11.34 -16.23 -21.73
CA GLN A 216 -10.67 -17.14 -20.81
C GLN A 216 -11.41 -17.26 -19.48
N ALA A 217 -11.95 -16.14 -18.96
CA ALA A 217 -12.76 -16.17 -17.74
C ALA A 217 -14.02 -17.03 -17.92
N VAL A 218 -14.68 -16.97 -19.08
CA VAL A 218 -15.87 -17.79 -19.38
C VAL A 218 -15.50 -19.27 -19.49
N GLU A 219 -14.36 -19.59 -20.10
CA GLU A 219 -13.82 -20.95 -20.14
C GLU A 219 -13.58 -21.49 -18.71
N ASN A 220 -12.93 -20.70 -17.85
CA ASN A 220 -12.63 -21.07 -16.47
C ASN A 220 -13.90 -21.19 -15.60
N PHE A 221 -14.88 -20.32 -15.79
CA PHE A 221 -16.18 -20.42 -15.12
C PHE A 221 -16.87 -21.77 -15.40
N SER A 222 -16.72 -22.29 -16.62
CA SER A 222 -17.33 -23.56 -17.03
C SER A 222 -16.70 -24.76 -16.33
N SER A 223 -15.45 -24.65 -15.88
CA SER A 223 -14.74 -25.70 -15.14
C SER A 223 -14.68 -25.45 -13.63
N ARG A 224 -15.17 -24.30 -13.15
CA ARG A 224 -15.13 -23.94 -11.73
C ARG A 224 -15.98 -24.88 -10.88
N ASP A 225 -15.38 -25.40 -9.81
CA ASP A 225 -16.09 -26.20 -8.82
C ASP A 225 -17.01 -25.32 -7.96
N LYS A 226 -18.28 -25.27 -8.36
CA LYS A 226 -19.31 -24.49 -7.68
C LYS A 226 -19.59 -24.96 -6.25
N ALA A 227 -19.19 -26.17 -5.85
CA ALA A 227 -19.39 -26.67 -4.50
C ALA A 227 -18.46 -26.00 -3.47
N LEU A 228 -17.34 -25.42 -3.93
CA LEU A 228 -16.40 -24.68 -3.07
C LEU A 228 -16.87 -23.24 -2.78
N PHE A 229 -17.89 -22.76 -3.48
CA PHE A 229 -18.40 -21.40 -3.30
C PHE A 229 -19.02 -21.23 -1.91
N LYS A 230 -18.51 -20.27 -1.14
CA LYS A 230 -19.04 -19.89 0.17
C LYS A 230 -19.76 -18.56 0.07
N HIS A 231 -21.03 -18.54 0.45
CA HIS A 231 -21.79 -17.31 0.50
C HIS A 231 -21.37 -16.49 1.73
N VAL A 232 -20.90 -15.27 1.48
CA VAL A 232 -20.54 -14.29 2.50
C VAL A 232 -21.25 -13.00 2.11
N THR A 233 -21.85 -12.31 3.08
CA THR A 233 -22.46 -11.01 2.84
C THR A 233 -21.34 -9.97 2.74
N PRO A 234 -21.22 -9.22 1.63
CA PRO A 234 -20.24 -8.15 1.54
C PRO A 234 -20.61 -6.99 2.47
N GLU A 235 -19.60 -6.28 2.94
CA GLU A 235 -19.76 -5.02 3.65
C GLU A 235 -19.98 -3.88 2.66
N ARG A 236 -20.60 -2.78 3.11
CA ARG A 236 -20.89 -1.62 2.27
C ARG A 236 -20.18 -0.39 2.79
N PHE A 237 -19.58 0.33 1.86
CA PHE A 237 -18.79 1.52 2.16
C PHE A 237 -19.16 2.66 1.22
N THR A 238 -19.22 3.87 1.77
CA THR A 238 -19.23 5.08 0.97
C THR A 238 -17.80 5.44 0.58
N VAL A 239 -17.51 5.39 -0.71
CA VAL A 239 -16.22 5.76 -1.30
C VAL A 239 -16.41 6.93 -2.25
N GLY A 240 -15.34 7.37 -2.89
CA GLY A 240 -15.49 8.41 -3.92
C GLY A 240 -15.44 9.86 -3.42
N TYR A 241 -15.23 10.10 -2.13
CA TYR A 241 -15.02 11.46 -1.62
C TYR A 241 -13.73 12.06 -2.18
N PRO A 242 -13.76 13.31 -2.68
CA PRO A 242 -12.55 14.03 -3.05
C PRO A 242 -11.76 14.41 -1.80
N ILE A 243 -10.43 14.39 -1.89
CA ILE A 243 -9.57 14.95 -0.84
C ILE A 243 -9.53 16.47 -1.07
N ASP A 244 -10.56 17.17 -0.59
CA ASP A 244 -10.67 18.63 -0.69
C ASP A 244 -9.68 19.29 0.28
N LYS A 245 -8.47 19.53 -0.20
CA LYS A 245 -7.37 20.12 0.58
C LYS A 245 -7.75 21.49 1.15
N VAL A 246 -8.56 22.29 0.45
CA VAL A 246 -8.95 23.63 0.91
C VAL A 246 -9.89 23.51 2.10
N ALA A 247 -10.92 22.68 1.98
CA ALA A 247 -11.88 22.45 3.06
C ALA A 247 -11.22 21.79 4.28
N ILE A 248 -10.37 20.78 4.06
CA ILE A 248 -9.63 20.08 5.12
C ILE A 248 -8.68 21.05 5.85
N ASN A 249 -7.89 21.84 5.13
CA ASN A 249 -6.97 22.80 5.75
C ASN A 249 -7.72 23.88 6.53
N ALA A 250 -8.86 24.37 5.99
CA ALA A 250 -9.71 25.30 6.71
C ALA A 250 -10.29 24.69 8.01
N ALA A 251 -10.60 23.39 8.03
CA ALA A 251 -11.03 22.69 9.24
C ALA A 251 -9.90 22.60 10.28
N VAL A 252 -8.66 22.32 9.85
CA VAL A 252 -7.47 22.34 10.71
C VAL A 252 -7.22 23.74 11.29
N GLU A 253 -7.27 24.77 10.47
CA GLU A 253 -7.01 26.17 10.86
C GLU A 253 -8.04 26.70 11.86
N LYS A 254 -9.31 26.31 11.71
CA LYS A 254 -10.38 26.66 12.66
C LYS A 254 -10.38 25.79 13.92
N GLY A 255 -9.48 24.80 14.02
CA GLY A 255 -9.39 23.89 15.17
C GLY A 255 -10.57 22.91 15.28
N ILE A 256 -11.27 22.66 14.17
CA ILE A 256 -12.37 21.67 14.08
C ILE A 256 -11.80 20.25 14.22
N ILE A 257 -10.65 20.03 13.60
CA ILE A 257 -9.84 18.82 13.73
C ILE A 257 -8.44 19.18 14.23
N GLN A 258 -7.82 18.30 15.00
CA GLN A 258 -6.48 18.51 15.56
C GLN A 258 -5.38 18.45 14.49
N GLY A 259 -5.59 17.58 13.51
CA GLY A 259 -4.70 17.36 12.36
C GLY A 259 -5.26 16.30 11.42
N VAL A 260 -4.47 15.97 10.41
CA VAL A 260 -4.79 14.95 9.41
C VAL A 260 -3.87 13.76 9.59
N VAL A 261 -4.45 12.57 9.67
CA VAL A 261 -3.71 11.31 9.72
C VAL A 261 -3.99 10.54 8.44
N THR A 262 -2.94 10.24 7.67
CA THR A 262 -3.08 9.39 6.48
C THR A 262 -2.59 7.99 6.78
N LEU A 263 -3.43 6.98 6.51
CA LEU A 263 -3.05 5.57 6.57
C LEU A 263 -2.60 5.10 5.18
N ILE A 264 -1.35 4.65 5.07
CA ILE A 264 -0.82 4.00 3.86
C ILE A 264 -0.36 2.59 4.25
N SER A 265 -1.08 1.55 3.82
CA SER A 265 -0.80 0.18 4.25
C SER A 265 -0.94 -0.83 3.11
N CYS A 266 -0.15 -1.90 3.18
CA CYS A 266 -0.40 -3.14 2.45
C CYS A 266 -0.17 -4.32 3.41
N PRO A 267 -1.25 -4.99 3.86
CA PRO A 267 -1.17 -6.03 4.90
C PRO A 267 -0.08 -7.07 4.61
N SER A 268 0.96 -7.11 5.45
CA SER A 268 2.09 -8.04 5.32
C SER A 268 2.06 -9.20 6.32
N GLY A 269 1.12 -9.19 7.27
CA GLY A 269 0.97 -10.20 8.33
C GLY A 269 1.97 -10.09 9.47
N LYS A 270 2.84 -9.06 9.48
CA LYS A 270 3.82 -8.81 10.56
C LYS A 270 3.45 -7.66 11.50
N SER A 271 2.55 -6.78 11.07
CA SER A 271 2.10 -5.69 11.92
C SER A 271 1.19 -6.22 13.01
N THR A 272 1.36 -5.68 14.21
CA THR A 272 0.52 -5.94 15.39
C THR A 272 -0.61 -4.95 15.52
N TRP A 273 -0.71 -3.96 14.63
CA TRP A 273 -1.71 -2.91 14.72
C TRP A 273 -3.09 -3.44 14.33
N ASP A 274 -4.08 -3.20 15.18
CA ASP A 274 -5.48 -3.22 14.76
C ASP A 274 -5.81 -1.87 14.12
N THR A 275 -5.77 -1.83 12.79
CA THR A 275 -6.03 -0.59 12.05
C THR A 275 -7.49 -0.12 12.13
N SER A 276 -8.44 -1.01 12.43
CA SER A 276 -9.84 -0.63 12.58
C SER A 276 -10.07 0.05 13.92
N GLU A 277 -9.54 -0.52 15.01
CA GLU A 277 -9.53 0.10 16.33
C GLU A 277 -8.78 1.45 16.30
N LEU A 278 -7.61 1.50 15.64
CA LEU A 278 -6.84 2.74 15.51
C LEU A 278 -7.64 3.85 14.82
N VAL A 279 -8.40 3.54 13.76
CA VAL A 279 -9.25 4.52 13.07
C VAL A 279 -10.33 5.08 13.99
N GLN A 280 -10.93 4.23 14.83
CA GLN A 280 -11.92 4.66 15.82
C GLN A 280 -11.29 5.61 16.85
N VAL A 281 -10.17 5.19 17.44
CA VAL A 281 -9.44 5.98 18.44
C VAL A 281 -8.98 7.33 17.89
N LEU A 282 -8.49 7.39 16.64
CA LEU A 282 -8.12 8.65 15.97
C LEU A 282 -9.35 9.56 15.78
N SER A 283 -10.47 8.98 15.36
CA SER A 283 -11.74 9.69 15.16
C SER A 283 -12.28 10.30 16.45
N GLU A 284 -12.18 9.58 17.57
CA GLU A 284 -12.55 10.05 18.91
C GLU A 284 -11.66 11.18 19.43
N ASN A 285 -10.41 11.23 18.98
CA ASN A 285 -9.44 12.28 19.33
C ASN A 285 -9.44 13.45 18.33
N ASP A 286 -10.54 13.64 17.59
CA ASP A 286 -10.76 14.76 16.67
C ASP A 286 -9.71 14.85 15.52
N PHE A 287 -9.16 13.71 15.06
CA PHE A 287 -8.34 13.64 13.83
C PHE A 287 -9.19 13.27 12.62
N LEU A 288 -8.90 13.89 11.46
CA LEU A 288 -9.39 13.39 10.17
C LEU A 288 -8.52 12.23 9.70
N VAL A 289 -9.12 11.10 9.36
CA VAL A 289 -8.39 9.95 8.82
C VAL A 289 -8.57 9.85 7.30
N ILE A 290 -7.47 9.87 6.55
CA ILE A 290 -7.47 9.58 5.11
C ILE A 290 -6.89 8.19 4.89
N ASN A 291 -7.72 7.24 4.47
CA ASN A 291 -7.29 5.88 4.16
C ASN A 291 -6.85 5.77 2.69
N LEU A 292 -5.54 5.59 2.45
CA LEU A 292 -4.96 5.33 1.14
C LEU A 292 -4.56 3.85 0.98
N SER A 293 -5.41 2.93 1.44
CA SER A 293 -5.21 1.49 1.30
C SER A 293 -6.37 0.82 0.56
N CYS A 294 -6.18 -0.44 0.19
CA CYS A 294 -7.22 -1.28 -0.41
C CYS A 294 -8.13 -1.96 0.63
N ASP A 295 -7.82 -1.81 1.91
CA ASP A 295 -8.64 -2.28 3.03
C ASP A 295 -9.50 -1.09 3.51
N LEU A 296 -10.78 -1.10 3.14
CA LEU A 296 -11.68 0.02 3.42
C LEU A 296 -11.90 0.18 4.92
N LYS A 297 -12.08 1.43 5.33
CA LYS A 297 -12.29 1.80 6.73
C LYS A 297 -13.49 2.71 6.84
N ASP A 298 -14.26 2.52 7.89
CA ASP A 298 -15.31 3.44 8.30
C ASP A 298 -15.01 3.99 9.69
N GLY A 299 -15.54 5.17 9.97
CA GLY A 299 -15.55 5.75 11.30
C GLY A 299 -16.81 5.30 12.06
N GLU A 300 -16.75 5.33 13.40
CA GLU A 300 -17.94 5.05 14.19
C GLU A 300 -18.98 6.18 14.03
N PRO A 301 -20.25 5.86 13.75
CA PRO A 301 -21.31 6.87 13.67
C PRO A 301 -21.48 7.61 15.01
N GLY A 302 -21.50 8.95 14.98
CA GLY A 302 -21.82 9.76 16.16
C GLY A 302 -20.63 10.19 17.02
N THR A 303 -19.39 10.00 16.56
CA THR A 303 -18.22 10.66 17.17
C THR A 303 -18.33 12.19 17.07
N LYS A 304 -17.70 12.90 18.01
CA LYS A 304 -17.74 14.37 18.08
C LYS A 304 -17.23 15.03 16.78
N SER A 305 -16.15 14.51 16.21
CA SER A 305 -15.58 14.92 14.92
C SER A 305 -16.56 14.80 13.75
N SER A 306 -17.45 13.80 13.76
CA SER A 306 -18.50 13.62 12.74
C SER A 306 -19.45 14.81 12.69
N SER A 307 -19.90 15.29 13.84
CA SER A 307 -20.80 16.45 13.91
C SER A 307 -20.11 17.75 13.45
N LEU A 308 -18.81 17.89 13.70
CA LEU A 308 -18.05 19.11 13.42
C LEU A 308 -17.61 19.21 11.95
N LEU A 309 -17.37 18.08 11.27
CA LEU A 309 -17.01 18.04 9.84
C LEU A 309 -18.24 18.08 8.90
N THR A 310 -19.45 17.89 9.44
CA THR A 310 -20.69 17.88 8.65
C THR A 310 -20.90 19.20 7.90
N ASP A 311 -20.56 20.33 8.51
CA ASP A 311 -20.66 21.67 7.89
C ASP A 311 -19.74 21.87 6.68
N TYR A 312 -18.71 21.03 6.57
CA TYR A 312 -17.76 21.02 5.45
C TYR A 312 -18.07 19.91 4.43
N GLY A 313 -19.06 19.06 4.69
CA GLY A 313 -19.36 17.90 3.85
C GLY A 313 -18.24 16.86 3.83
N ILE A 314 -17.38 16.82 4.86
CA ILE A 314 -16.24 15.90 4.96
C ILE A 314 -16.61 14.74 5.89
N PRO A 315 -16.44 13.47 5.47
CA PRO A 315 -16.57 12.34 6.39
C PRO A 315 -15.37 12.28 7.35
N VAL A 316 -15.56 11.73 8.55
CA VAL A 316 -14.46 11.55 9.54
C VAL A 316 -13.37 10.62 9.01
N VAL A 317 -13.77 9.62 8.20
CA VAL A 317 -12.87 8.70 7.52
C VAL A 317 -13.09 8.84 6.02
N LEU A 318 -12.04 9.25 5.33
CA LEU A 318 -12.02 9.45 3.89
C LEU A 318 -11.26 8.30 3.24
N ASN A 319 -11.99 7.39 2.59
CA ASN A 319 -11.42 6.36 1.74
C ASN A 319 -10.86 7.00 0.45
N GLY A 320 -9.58 7.36 0.46
CA GLY A 320 -8.89 8.16 -0.57
C GLY A 320 -8.30 7.35 -1.74
N GLY A 321 -8.21 6.03 -1.62
CA GLY A 321 -7.95 5.10 -2.73
C GLY A 321 -6.58 4.47 -2.66
N CYS A 322 -5.95 4.24 -3.81
CA CYS A 322 -4.62 3.68 -3.91
C CYS A 322 -3.60 4.46 -3.07
N CYS A 323 -2.57 3.72 -2.62
CA CYS A 323 -1.36 4.13 -1.88
C CYS A 323 -0.46 5.11 -2.66
N GLU A 324 -1.03 6.14 -3.28
CA GLU A 324 -0.34 7.16 -4.03
C GLU A 324 -0.13 8.40 -3.14
N PRO A 325 1.10 8.63 -2.62
CA PRO A 325 1.37 9.70 -1.66
C PRO A 325 1.23 11.11 -2.24
N GLY A 326 1.21 11.28 -3.57
CA GLY A 326 0.97 12.59 -4.18
C GLY A 326 -0.38 13.23 -3.78
N LYS A 327 -1.37 12.41 -3.40
CA LYS A 327 -2.72 12.87 -3.03
C LYS A 327 -2.77 13.77 -1.80
N ILE A 328 -1.84 13.58 -0.87
CA ILE A 328 -1.89 14.22 0.46
C ILE A 328 -0.98 15.44 0.57
N LEU A 329 -0.23 15.77 -0.49
CA LEU A 329 0.63 16.94 -0.51
C LEU A 329 -0.19 18.22 -0.36
N GLY A 330 0.29 19.14 0.49
CA GLY A 330 -0.36 20.41 0.77
C GLY A 330 -1.43 20.36 1.87
N LEU A 331 -1.63 19.23 2.55
CA LEU A 331 -2.44 19.15 3.76
C LEU A 331 -1.66 19.67 4.97
N ASN A 332 -2.33 20.48 5.80
CA ASN A 332 -1.77 21.06 7.02
C ASN A 332 -1.84 20.07 8.19
N LYS A 333 -0.85 20.11 9.10
CA LYS A 333 -0.73 19.22 10.27
C LYS A 333 -0.94 17.73 9.91
N LEU A 334 -0.25 17.30 8.86
CA LEU A 334 -0.32 15.95 8.33
C LEU A 334 0.71 15.05 9.00
N THR A 335 0.29 13.87 9.45
CA THR A 335 1.17 12.74 9.80
C THR A 335 0.76 11.51 8.99
N VAL A 336 1.74 10.75 8.51
CA VAL A 336 1.49 9.51 7.77
C VAL A 336 1.81 8.30 8.64
N LEU A 337 0.86 7.39 8.76
CA LEU A 337 1.06 6.11 9.41
C LEU A 337 1.14 5.02 8.36
N MET A 338 2.14 4.15 8.50
CA MET A 338 2.35 2.99 7.66
C MET A 338 2.35 1.73 8.51
N PRO A 339 1.17 1.23 8.92
CA PRO A 339 1.04 0.09 9.83
C PRO A 339 1.83 -1.13 9.36
N SER A 340 1.84 -1.36 8.04
CA SER A 340 2.60 -2.43 7.42
C SER A 340 3.07 -2.02 6.02
N TRP A 341 4.28 -2.46 5.67
CA TRP A 341 4.79 -2.39 4.31
C TRP A 341 5.10 -3.81 3.83
N ARG A 342 4.48 -4.20 2.71
CA ARG A 342 4.72 -5.49 2.04
C ARG A 342 5.67 -5.34 0.86
N ASP A 343 5.58 -4.23 0.14
CA ASP A 343 6.37 -3.95 -1.05
C ASP A 343 7.31 -2.75 -0.81
N PRO A 344 8.55 -2.78 -1.33
CA PRO A 344 9.50 -1.68 -1.21
C PRO A 344 9.02 -0.32 -1.72
N ARG A 345 8.05 -0.26 -2.64
CA ARG A 345 7.37 0.97 -3.06
C ARG A 345 6.84 1.78 -1.89
N LEU A 346 6.22 1.12 -0.91
CA LEU A 346 5.68 1.77 0.29
C LEU A 346 6.80 2.34 1.16
N LEU A 347 7.89 1.58 1.31
CA LEU A 347 9.05 2.07 2.05
C LEU A 347 9.67 3.27 1.33
N THR A 348 9.79 3.26 0.00
CA THR A 348 10.22 4.42 -0.79
C THR A 348 9.26 5.61 -0.63
N SER A 349 7.95 5.38 -0.57
CA SER A 349 6.98 6.44 -0.30
C SER A 349 7.21 7.08 1.08
N ALA A 350 7.59 6.31 2.11
CA ALA A 350 7.94 6.86 3.42
C ALA A 350 9.11 7.87 3.32
N PHE A 351 10.18 7.50 2.59
CA PHE A 351 11.30 8.42 2.32
C PHE A 351 10.86 9.65 1.53
N ALA A 352 10.04 9.46 0.49
CA ALA A 352 9.55 10.56 -0.32
C ALA A 352 8.72 11.55 0.51
N ILE A 353 7.82 11.05 1.36
CA ILE A 353 6.99 11.87 2.26
C ILE A 353 7.85 12.63 3.27
N ALA A 354 8.77 11.92 3.94
CA ALA A 354 9.66 12.53 4.92
C ALA A 354 10.59 13.59 4.32
N SER A 355 10.92 13.51 3.03
CA SER A 355 11.69 14.54 2.31
C SER A 355 11.00 15.90 2.26
N GLU A 356 9.67 15.95 2.42
CA GLU A 356 8.88 17.18 2.52
C GLU A 356 8.66 17.62 3.99
N GLY A 357 9.36 17.01 4.94
CA GLY A 357 9.22 17.30 6.37
C GLY A 357 7.93 16.78 7.00
N ILE A 358 7.19 15.92 6.29
CA ILE A 358 5.97 15.29 6.80
C ILE A 358 6.37 14.07 7.67
N PRO A 359 5.97 14.01 8.95
CA PRO A 359 6.30 12.88 9.81
C PRO A 359 5.70 11.57 9.30
N VAL A 360 6.50 10.50 9.35
CA VAL A 360 6.09 9.14 9.01
C VAL A 360 6.31 8.20 10.19
N ILE A 361 5.30 7.41 10.54
CA ILE A 361 5.39 6.37 11.58
C ILE A 361 5.17 5.01 10.94
N LEU A 362 6.20 4.16 10.98
CA LEU A 362 6.14 2.79 10.48
C LEU A 362 5.72 1.83 11.59
N GLY A 363 4.68 1.02 11.34
CA GLY A 363 4.23 -0.02 12.26
C GLY A 363 5.10 -1.28 12.25
N THR A 364 5.99 -1.41 11.27
CA THR A 364 6.89 -2.56 11.12
C THR A 364 8.29 -2.11 10.75
N MET A 365 9.29 -2.67 11.42
CA MET A 365 10.70 -2.31 11.24
C MET A 365 11.22 -2.76 9.86
N PRO A 366 11.85 -1.86 9.07
CA PRO A 366 12.69 -2.22 7.92
C PRO A 366 13.84 -3.15 8.31
N PHE A 367 14.54 -3.72 7.33
CA PHE A 367 15.69 -4.60 7.59
C PHE A 367 16.94 -3.78 7.95
N ILE A 368 16.93 -3.17 9.13
CA ILE A 368 17.91 -2.16 9.54
C ILE A 368 18.51 -2.42 10.92
N THR A 369 19.68 -1.84 11.14
CA THR A 369 20.35 -1.83 12.46
C THR A 369 19.77 -0.75 13.37
N PRO A 370 19.97 -0.82 14.71
CA PRO A 370 19.55 0.23 15.64
C PRO A 370 20.13 1.62 15.31
N GLN A 371 21.35 1.68 14.79
CA GLN A 371 21.97 2.94 14.41
C GLN A 371 21.26 3.59 13.22
N VAL A 372 20.96 2.81 12.19
CA VAL A 372 20.20 3.28 11.03
C VAL A 372 18.78 3.67 11.45
N ARG A 373 18.16 2.93 12.37
CA ARG A 373 16.86 3.32 12.96
C ARG A 373 16.90 4.72 13.59
N ASN A 374 17.96 5.06 14.32
CA ASN A 374 18.10 6.40 14.91
C ASN A 374 18.25 7.48 13.83
N GLN A 375 19.03 7.21 12.78
CA GLN A 375 19.17 8.14 11.64
C GLN A 375 17.85 8.36 10.90
N LEU A 376 17.01 7.32 10.77
CA LEU A 376 15.66 7.45 10.22
C LEU A 376 14.78 8.34 11.10
N ALA A 377 14.84 8.16 12.42
CA ALA A 377 14.05 8.97 13.36
C ALA A 377 14.44 10.45 13.30
N GLU A 378 15.74 10.77 13.22
CA GLU A 378 16.24 12.13 12.99
C GLU A 378 15.75 12.73 11.66
N ALA A 379 15.52 11.87 10.67
CA ALA A 379 15.01 12.23 9.35
C ALA A 379 13.47 12.26 9.26
N GLY A 380 12.75 12.13 10.38
CA GLY A 380 11.28 12.18 10.42
C GLY A 380 10.56 10.87 10.14
N ILE A 381 11.29 9.73 10.10
CA ILE A 381 10.73 8.39 9.94
C ILE A 381 10.92 7.61 11.24
N THR A 382 9.86 7.49 12.02
CA THR A 382 9.87 6.75 13.29
C THR A 382 9.27 5.35 13.13
N ILE A 383 9.57 4.45 14.07
CA ILE A 383 9.09 3.08 14.06
C ILE A 383 8.47 2.79 15.42
N GLU A 384 7.18 2.47 15.42
CA GLU A 384 6.37 2.15 16.59
C GLU A 384 5.53 0.90 16.32
N ALA A 385 5.75 -0.17 17.07
CA ALA A 385 5.04 -1.43 16.89
C ALA A 385 3.70 -1.47 17.64
N ASP A 386 3.54 -0.64 18.67
CA ASP A 386 2.34 -0.57 19.48
C ASP A 386 1.41 0.57 19.01
N SER A 387 0.30 0.21 18.37
CA SER A 387 -0.67 1.20 17.87
C SER A 387 -1.32 2.03 18.98
N SER A 388 -1.31 1.56 20.25
CA SER A 388 -1.87 2.33 21.36
C SER A 388 -1.09 3.62 21.66
N GLN A 389 0.18 3.68 21.29
CA GLN A 389 1.05 4.84 21.52
C GLN A 389 0.83 5.95 20.47
N ILE A 390 0.10 5.66 19.38
CA ILE A 390 0.03 6.55 18.21
C ILE A 390 -0.63 7.89 18.55
N VAL A 391 -1.73 7.89 19.32
CA VAL A 391 -2.38 9.16 19.69
C VAL A 391 -1.45 10.06 20.48
N ASP A 392 -0.66 9.49 21.39
CA ASP A 392 0.29 10.27 22.19
C ASP A 392 1.47 10.77 21.36
N LEU A 393 1.88 10.04 20.31
CA LEU A 393 2.88 10.49 19.34
C LEU A 393 2.37 11.59 18.39
N LEU A 394 1.06 11.71 18.22
CA LEU A 394 0.43 12.72 17.37
C LEU A 394 0.14 14.06 18.10
N ARG A 395 0.16 14.06 19.43
CA ARG A 395 -0.02 15.24 20.28
C ARG A 395 1.29 16.01 20.45
#